data_AF-A0A0D2IHM9-F1
#
_entry.id   AF-A0A0D2IHM9-F1
#
_cell.length_a   1.000
_cell.length_b   1.000
_cell.length_c   1.000
_cell.angle_alpha   90.00
_cell.angle_beta   90.00
_cell.angle_gamma   90.00
#
_symmetry.space_group_name_H-M   'P 1'
#
loop_
_entity.id
_entity.type
_entity.pdbx_description
1 polymer ?
#
loop_
_entity_poly.entity_id
_entity_poly.type
_entity_poly.pdbx_seq_one_letter_code
_entity_poly.pdbx_strand_id
1 'polypeptide(L)'
;MRPTAERTAKKGMGTTAPGQISIKVSSGPNCHSMANVKLLAEILLNGCVEPQPPIARALRETAAQLKKAEHEVMEFKTPFDCWEVAQATWRLWFQTGAKETLTLVASSGEPIYSTFKWYLETFDIKELTIPELFHLNTKQAEWRYQFAAYWYNTAAKTGTDRPIDALICPCAPSARFPHGHPVWWGYFSLWNILDYPSVILPLKRMKADPDKDAKDLNYVPKDNIRQDELGNW
;
A
#
# COMPACT_ATOMS: atom_id res chain seq x y z
N MET A 1 -7.59 -7.61 8.29
CA MET A 1 -7.53 -6.22 8.80
C MET A 1 -6.14 -5.97 9.34
N ARG A 2 -5.50 -4.87 8.97
CA ARG A 2 -4.27 -4.40 9.59
C ARG A 2 -4.62 -3.29 10.60
N PRO A 3 -4.50 -3.50 11.92
CA PRO A 3 -4.64 -2.40 12.88
C PRO A 3 -3.39 -1.50 12.86
N THR A 4 -3.46 -0.34 13.52
CA THR A 4 -2.27 0.45 13.87
C THR A 4 -1.25 -0.46 14.56
N ALA A 5 0.03 -0.32 14.22
CA ALA A 5 1.03 -1.32 14.52
C ALA A 5 1.05 -1.71 16.00
N GLU A 6 1.06 -0.76 16.92
CA GLU A 6 1.18 -1.04 18.37
C GLU A 6 -0.14 -1.46 19.05
N ARG A 7 -1.21 -1.70 18.28
CA ARG A 7 -2.49 -2.15 18.82
C ARG A 7 -2.47 -3.60 19.30
N THR A 8 -1.57 -4.42 18.76
CA THR A 8 -1.44 -5.85 19.09
C THR A 8 -0.03 -6.17 19.58
N ALA A 9 0.04 -6.92 20.69
CA ALA A 9 1.31 -7.39 21.24
C ALA A 9 2.01 -8.35 20.27
N LYS A 10 3.33 -8.22 20.14
CA LYS A 10 4.16 -8.98 19.19
C LYS A 10 5.08 -9.99 19.86
N LYS A 11 4.93 -10.20 21.16
CA LYS A 11 5.79 -11.11 21.93
C LYS A 11 5.71 -12.52 21.33
N GLY A 12 6.88 -13.07 20.98
CA GLY A 12 7.00 -14.41 20.39
C GLY A 12 6.85 -14.49 18.87
N MET A 13 6.64 -13.37 18.17
CA MET A 13 6.66 -13.37 16.70
C MET A 13 8.10 -13.45 16.18
N GLY A 14 8.38 -14.37 15.26
CA GLY A 14 9.64 -14.44 14.54
C GLY A 14 9.76 -13.32 13.50
N THR A 15 10.96 -12.78 13.31
CA THR A 15 11.26 -11.77 12.29
C THR A 15 12.68 -11.96 11.77
N THR A 16 12.90 -11.72 10.48
CA THR A 16 14.23 -11.70 9.85
C THR A 16 14.92 -10.34 9.98
N ALA A 17 14.22 -9.33 10.49
CA ALA A 17 14.73 -7.98 10.72
C ALA A 17 14.43 -7.52 12.17
N PRO A 18 15.05 -8.15 13.19
CA PRO A 18 14.86 -7.74 14.58
C PRO A 18 15.40 -6.32 14.79
N GLY A 19 14.72 -5.52 15.61
CA GLY A 19 15.16 -4.15 15.96
C GLY A 19 14.78 -3.07 14.96
N GLN A 20 14.21 -3.40 13.79
CA GLN A 20 13.62 -2.39 12.91
C GLN A 20 12.37 -1.80 13.57
N ILE A 21 12.38 -0.48 13.77
CA ILE A 21 11.27 0.26 14.41
C ILE A 21 10.67 1.37 13.55
N SER A 22 11.29 1.71 12.41
CA SER A 22 10.81 2.77 11.52
C SER A 22 9.46 2.42 10.90
N ILE A 23 9.31 1.19 10.39
CA ILE A 23 8.05 0.70 9.82
C ILE A 23 7.61 -0.50 10.64
N LYS A 24 6.73 -0.20 11.60
CA LYS A 24 6.33 -1.15 12.62
C LYS A 24 5.44 -2.26 12.03
N VAL A 25 5.81 -3.49 12.35
CA VAL A 25 5.01 -4.70 12.05
C VAL A 25 3.64 -4.55 12.69
N SER A 26 2.59 -4.97 12.01
CA SER A 26 1.24 -5.08 12.58
C SER A 26 0.72 -6.49 12.37
N SER A 27 -0.02 -7.00 13.35
CA SER A 27 -0.70 -8.28 13.27
C SER A 27 -2.19 -8.07 13.48
N GLY A 28 -3.01 -8.70 12.65
CA GLY A 28 -4.45 -8.54 12.71
C GLY A 28 -5.19 -9.71 12.09
N PRO A 29 -6.52 -9.79 12.32
CA PRO A 29 -7.31 -10.94 11.94
C PRO A 29 -7.60 -10.98 10.44
N ASN A 30 -7.67 -12.20 9.90
CA ASN A 30 -8.32 -12.51 8.62
C ASN A 30 -9.60 -13.29 8.94
N CYS A 31 -10.75 -12.82 8.47
CA CYS A 31 -12.05 -13.40 8.79
C CYS A 31 -13.04 -13.23 7.62
N HIS A 32 -14.14 -13.99 7.67
CA HIS A 32 -15.14 -14.04 6.58
C HIS A 32 -16.21 -12.93 6.65
N SER A 33 -16.26 -12.14 7.73
CA SER A 33 -17.27 -11.08 7.87
C SER A 33 -16.79 -9.91 8.71
N MET A 34 -17.35 -8.73 8.41
CA MET A 34 -17.15 -7.49 9.15
C MET A 34 -18.08 -7.34 10.34
N ALA A 35 -18.94 -8.32 10.67
CA ALA A 35 -19.81 -8.25 11.85
C ALA A 35 -19.01 -8.05 13.17
N ASN A 36 -17.71 -8.35 13.14
CA ASN A 36 -16.77 -8.13 14.23
C ASN A 36 -16.04 -6.77 14.19
N VAL A 37 -16.21 -5.96 13.13
CA VAL A 37 -15.51 -4.68 12.92
C VAL A 37 -16.56 -3.59 12.64
N LYS A 38 -16.85 -2.79 13.66
CA LYS A 38 -17.90 -1.77 13.64
C LYS A 38 -17.33 -0.44 13.14
N LEU A 39 -17.84 0.02 11.99
CA LEU A 39 -17.72 1.37 11.38
C LEU A 39 -16.62 1.53 10.31
N LEU A 40 -17.05 2.02 9.14
CA LEU A 40 -16.26 2.49 7.99
C LEU A 40 -17.04 3.61 7.28
N ALA A 41 -16.36 4.59 6.71
CA ALA A 41 -16.90 5.48 5.66
C ALA A 41 -15.81 5.82 4.62
N GLU A 42 -16.08 6.71 3.65
CA GLU A 42 -15.57 6.58 2.27
C GLU A 42 -14.70 7.72 1.75
N ILE A 43 -13.67 7.38 0.95
CA ILE A 43 -12.98 8.31 0.03
C ILE A 43 -12.18 7.58 -1.07
N LEU A 44 -12.21 8.02 -2.34
CA LEU A 44 -11.39 7.46 -3.43
C LEU A 44 -9.95 8.01 -3.48
N LEU A 45 -8.94 7.13 -3.41
CA LEU A 45 -7.52 7.47 -3.69
C LEU A 45 -7.07 6.96 -5.06
N ASN A 46 -6.55 7.87 -5.88
CA ASN A 46 -5.73 7.54 -7.04
C ASN A 46 -4.27 7.38 -6.60
N GLY A 47 -3.73 6.16 -6.70
CA GLY A 47 -2.38 5.83 -6.22
C GLY A 47 -1.26 6.16 -7.23
N CYS A 48 -0.03 5.78 -6.87
CA CYS A 48 1.16 5.95 -7.71
C CYS A 48 1.06 5.21 -9.06
N VAL A 49 0.60 3.96 -9.03
CA VAL A 49 0.43 3.07 -10.19
C VAL A 49 -1.04 2.96 -10.52
N GLU A 50 -1.45 3.15 -11.77
CA GLU A 50 -2.87 3.01 -12.11
C GLU A 50 -3.37 1.57 -11.95
N PRO A 51 -4.52 1.36 -11.30
CA PRO A 51 -5.06 0.02 -11.13
C PRO A 51 -5.61 -0.50 -12.46
N GLN A 52 -5.52 -1.81 -12.67
CA GLN A 52 -6.12 -2.47 -13.84
C GLN A 52 -7.63 -2.18 -13.94
N PRO A 53 -8.20 -2.21 -15.17
CA PRO A 53 -9.62 -1.96 -15.42
C PRO A 53 -10.61 -2.61 -14.44
N PRO A 54 -10.50 -3.91 -14.07
CA PRO A 54 -11.39 -4.51 -13.07
C PRO A 54 -11.35 -3.80 -11.71
N ILE A 55 -10.17 -3.40 -11.25
CA ILE A 55 -9.99 -2.74 -9.95
C ILE A 55 -10.49 -1.29 -10.02
N ALA A 56 -10.19 -0.58 -11.11
CA ALA A 56 -10.72 0.75 -11.35
C ALA A 56 -12.27 0.75 -11.41
N ARG A 57 -12.85 -0.24 -12.09
CA ARG A 57 -14.31 -0.44 -12.16
C ARG A 57 -14.89 -0.78 -10.78
N ALA A 58 -14.25 -1.68 -10.03
CA ALA A 58 -14.67 -2.02 -8.67
C ALA A 58 -14.77 -0.77 -7.77
N LEU A 59 -13.79 0.14 -7.85
CA LEU A 59 -13.82 1.40 -7.09
C LEU A 59 -14.94 2.33 -7.55
N ARG A 60 -15.12 2.47 -8.88
CA ARG A 60 -16.19 3.30 -9.45
C ARG A 60 -17.58 2.78 -9.07
N GLU A 61 -17.80 1.47 -9.20
CA GLU A 61 -19.06 0.82 -8.81
C GLU A 61 -19.29 0.93 -7.30
N THR A 62 -18.26 0.73 -6.48
CA THR A 62 -18.35 0.89 -5.02
C THR A 62 -18.76 2.31 -4.65
N ALA A 63 -18.09 3.32 -5.21
CA ALA A 63 -18.42 4.72 -4.98
C ALA A 63 -19.84 5.08 -5.46
N ALA A 64 -20.26 4.55 -6.60
CA ALA A 64 -21.63 4.75 -7.10
C ALA A 64 -22.68 4.13 -6.18
N GLN A 65 -22.41 2.94 -5.62
CA GLN A 65 -23.32 2.27 -4.69
C GLN A 65 -23.40 2.98 -3.33
N LEU A 66 -22.30 3.55 -2.86
CA LEU A 66 -22.27 4.32 -1.63
C LEU A 66 -23.01 5.65 -1.76
N LYS A 67 -22.83 6.37 -2.88
CA LYS A 67 -23.65 7.56 -3.21
C LYS A 67 -25.15 7.26 -3.20
N LYS A 68 -25.56 6.11 -3.75
CA LYS A 68 -26.97 5.66 -3.74
C LYS A 68 -27.48 5.32 -2.34
N ALA A 69 -26.58 4.96 -1.43
CA ALA A 69 -26.87 4.73 -0.02
C ALA A 69 -26.73 6.03 0.82
N GLU A 70 -26.78 7.19 0.16
CA GLU A 70 -26.76 8.53 0.78
C GLU A 70 -25.45 8.89 1.51
N HIS A 71 -24.35 8.23 1.17
CA HIS A 71 -23.01 8.62 1.61
C HIS A 71 -22.44 9.75 0.75
N GLU A 72 -21.73 10.69 1.39
CA GLU A 72 -20.94 11.72 0.71
C GLU A 72 -19.63 11.12 0.21
N VAL A 73 -19.28 11.39 -1.06
CA VAL A 73 -18.10 10.81 -1.71
C VAL A 73 -17.31 11.91 -2.39
N MET A 74 -16.05 12.05 -1.98
CA MET A 74 -15.11 12.99 -2.57
C MET A 74 -13.87 12.27 -3.11
N GLU A 75 -13.25 12.89 -4.11
CA GLU A 75 -11.92 12.51 -4.56
C GLU A 75 -10.87 12.97 -3.52
N PHE A 76 -9.90 12.11 -3.23
CA PHE A 76 -8.76 12.44 -2.38
C PHE A 76 -7.47 12.19 -3.11
N LYS A 77 -6.66 13.23 -3.12
CA LYS A 77 -5.32 13.22 -3.69
C LYS A 77 -4.35 13.26 -2.52
N THR A 78 -3.37 12.36 -2.51
CA THR A 78 -2.34 12.36 -1.48
C THR A 78 -1.64 13.72 -1.45
N PRO A 79 -1.28 14.24 -0.25
CA PRO A 79 -0.59 15.52 -0.13
C PRO A 79 0.92 15.43 -0.45
N PHE A 80 1.38 14.29 -0.99
CA PHE A 80 2.77 13.98 -1.31
C PHE A 80 2.86 13.04 -2.51
N ASP A 81 4.07 12.90 -3.05
CA ASP A 81 4.39 11.93 -4.08
C ASP A 81 4.46 10.51 -3.50
N CYS A 82 3.53 9.65 -3.93
CA CYS A 82 3.49 8.26 -3.50
C CYS A 82 4.68 7.42 -3.99
N TRP A 83 5.38 7.83 -5.05
CA TRP A 83 6.60 7.17 -5.51
C TRP A 83 7.76 7.43 -4.55
N GLU A 84 7.98 8.69 -4.16
CA GLU A 84 9.00 9.06 -3.17
C GLU A 84 8.78 8.31 -1.84
N VAL A 85 7.53 8.26 -1.39
CA VAL A 85 7.13 7.50 -0.19
C VAL A 85 7.43 6.02 -0.35
N ALA A 86 7.17 5.43 -1.52
CA ALA A 86 7.45 4.02 -1.78
C ALA A 86 8.96 3.73 -1.76
N GLN A 87 9.79 4.56 -2.41
CA GLN A 87 11.24 4.43 -2.39
C GLN A 87 11.80 4.49 -0.96
N ALA A 88 11.34 5.46 -0.16
CA ALA A 88 11.73 5.57 1.24
C ALA A 88 11.22 4.37 2.07
N THR A 89 10.02 3.87 1.79
CA THR A 89 9.47 2.68 2.47
C THR A 89 10.38 1.47 2.27
N TRP A 90 10.80 1.22 1.03
CA TRP A 90 11.71 0.11 0.69
C TRP A 90 13.07 0.23 1.40
N ARG A 91 13.68 1.43 1.38
CA ARG A 91 14.93 1.69 2.10
C ARG A 91 14.77 1.53 3.62
N LEU A 92 13.65 1.96 4.18
CA LEU A 92 13.36 1.80 5.60
C LEU A 92 13.07 0.35 5.98
N TRP A 93 12.53 -0.50 5.10
CA TRP A 93 12.37 -1.92 5.41
C TRP A 93 13.72 -2.66 5.46
N PHE A 94 14.66 -2.28 4.59
CA PHE A 94 15.94 -2.94 4.44
C PHE A 94 17.11 -2.03 4.82
N GLN A 95 17.05 -1.46 6.03
CA GLN A 95 18.03 -0.48 6.53
C GLN A 95 19.46 -1.02 6.54
N THR A 96 19.62 -2.32 6.71
CA THR A 96 20.88 -3.07 6.74
C THR A 96 21.26 -3.65 5.37
N GLY A 97 20.60 -3.23 4.29
CA GLY A 97 20.82 -3.76 2.95
C GLY A 97 20.36 -5.21 2.78
N ALA A 98 19.36 -5.64 3.57
CA ALA A 98 18.80 -7.00 3.58
C ALA A 98 19.81 -8.12 3.95
N LYS A 99 20.97 -7.79 4.52
CA LYS A 99 22.06 -8.75 4.82
C LYS A 99 21.61 -9.95 5.65
N GLU A 100 20.75 -9.74 6.64
CA GLU A 100 20.22 -10.79 7.51
C GLU A 100 19.36 -11.78 6.71
N THR A 101 18.50 -11.25 5.83
CA THR A 101 17.65 -12.06 4.97
C THR A 101 18.49 -12.83 3.95
N LEU A 102 19.48 -12.18 3.34
CA LEU A 102 20.39 -12.82 2.37
C LEU A 102 21.24 -13.91 3.02
N THR A 103 21.73 -13.68 4.25
CA THR A 103 22.51 -14.68 5.01
C THR A 103 21.64 -15.89 5.36
N LEU A 104 20.39 -15.66 5.79
CA LEU A 104 19.45 -16.73 6.11
C LEU A 104 19.13 -17.57 4.87
N VAL A 105 18.85 -16.93 3.72
CA VAL A 105 18.62 -17.63 2.45
C VAL A 105 19.85 -18.45 2.06
N ALA A 106 21.06 -17.85 2.11
CA ALA A 106 22.30 -18.56 1.79
C ALA A 106 22.53 -19.79 2.70
N SER A 107 22.15 -19.70 3.98
CA SER A 107 22.29 -20.82 4.93
C SER A 107 21.44 -22.05 4.60
N SER A 108 20.37 -21.87 3.80
CA SER A 108 19.52 -22.97 3.33
C SER A 108 20.12 -23.72 2.14
N GLY A 109 21.09 -23.13 1.43
CA GLY A 109 21.59 -23.64 0.14
C GLY A 109 20.69 -23.34 -1.06
N GLU A 110 19.54 -22.69 -0.86
CA GLU A 110 18.62 -22.30 -1.93
C GLU A 110 19.01 -20.94 -2.55
N PRO A 111 18.71 -20.73 -3.85
CA PRO A 111 18.90 -19.43 -4.47
C PRO A 111 17.91 -18.40 -3.93
N ILE A 112 18.30 -17.12 -3.96
CA ILE A 112 17.38 -16.02 -3.67
C ILE A 112 16.19 -16.04 -4.64
N TYR A 113 14.99 -15.89 -4.10
CA TYR A 113 13.77 -15.81 -4.90
C TYR A 113 13.86 -14.63 -5.89
N SER A 114 13.64 -14.90 -7.18
CA SER A 114 13.88 -13.93 -8.27
C SER A 114 13.14 -12.61 -8.07
N THR A 115 11.88 -12.68 -7.61
CA THR A 115 11.07 -11.51 -7.30
C THR A 115 11.67 -10.65 -6.18
N PHE A 116 12.26 -11.30 -5.18
CA PHE A 116 12.91 -10.58 -4.07
C PHE A 116 14.17 -9.88 -4.54
N LYS A 117 15.01 -10.56 -5.34
CA LYS A 117 16.17 -9.96 -6.00
C LYS A 117 15.78 -8.73 -6.82
N TRP A 118 14.73 -8.84 -7.65
CA TRP A 118 14.22 -7.74 -8.46
C TRP A 118 13.86 -6.51 -7.62
N TYR A 119 13.24 -6.67 -6.46
CA TYR A 119 12.95 -5.55 -5.58
C TYR A 119 14.21 -4.88 -5.02
N LEU A 120 15.20 -5.68 -4.58
CA LEU A 120 16.46 -5.14 -4.07
C LEU A 120 17.16 -4.27 -5.12
N GLU A 121 17.17 -4.72 -6.37
CA GLU A 121 17.77 -4.00 -7.51
C GLU A 121 16.94 -2.78 -7.93
N THR A 122 15.61 -2.92 -8.00
CA THR A 122 14.69 -1.85 -8.42
C THR A 122 14.73 -0.66 -7.47
N PHE A 123 14.80 -0.93 -6.16
CA PHE A 123 14.79 0.12 -5.13
C PHE A 123 16.20 0.52 -4.64
N ASP A 124 17.27 0.06 -5.31
CA ASP A 124 18.67 0.31 -4.95
C ASP A 124 18.92 0.05 -3.44
N ILE A 125 18.49 -1.12 -2.98
CA ILE A 125 18.59 -1.47 -1.56
C ILE A 125 20.04 -1.68 -1.16
N LYS A 126 20.48 -0.84 -0.22
CA LYS A 126 21.82 -0.87 0.39
C LYS A 126 21.71 -0.53 1.87
N GLU A 127 22.77 -0.85 2.59
CA GLU A 127 22.90 -0.43 3.98
C GLU A 127 22.86 1.09 4.08
N LEU A 128 22.06 1.58 5.01
CA LEU A 128 21.93 2.99 5.32
C LEU A 128 22.95 3.36 6.41
N THR A 129 23.63 4.47 6.20
CA THR A 129 24.34 5.15 7.29
C THR A 129 23.35 5.69 8.31
N ILE A 130 23.80 5.93 9.55
CA ILE A 130 22.96 6.54 10.59
C ILE A 130 22.35 7.88 10.12
N PRO A 131 23.10 8.83 9.54
CA PRO A 131 22.51 10.08 9.03
C PRO A 131 21.40 9.86 7.98
N GLU A 132 21.59 8.93 7.03
CA GLU A 132 20.56 8.62 6.03
C GLU A 132 19.31 8.02 6.67
N LEU A 133 19.47 7.14 7.66
CA LEU A 133 18.36 6.57 8.41
C LEU A 133 17.58 7.67 9.16
N PHE A 134 18.27 8.58 9.86
CA PHE A 134 17.63 9.70 10.55
C PHE A 134 16.91 10.64 9.58
N HIS A 135 17.50 10.89 8.41
CA HIS A 135 16.85 11.66 7.35
C HIS A 135 15.55 11.00 6.86
N LEU A 136 15.58 9.70 6.56
CA LEU A 136 14.39 8.95 6.12
C LEU A 136 13.30 8.88 7.22
N ASN A 137 13.69 8.72 8.48
CA ASN A 137 12.76 8.78 9.61
C ASN A 137 12.11 10.17 9.76
N THR A 138 12.87 11.23 9.49
CA THR A 138 12.35 12.61 9.49
C THR A 138 11.33 12.79 8.36
N LYS A 139 11.65 12.31 7.15
CA LYS A 139 10.71 12.29 6.02
C LYS A 139 9.45 11.49 6.28
N GLN A 140 9.58 10.32 6.92
CA GLN A 140 8.42 9.54 7.37
C GLN A 140 7.53 10.34 8.33
N ALA A 141 8.11 11.04 9.31
CA ALA A 141 7.35 11.87 10.24
C ALA A 141 6.66 13.05 9.51
N GLU A 142 7.35 13.67 8.54
CA GLU A 142 6.81 14.72 7.69
C GLU A 142 5.57 14.24 6.92
N TRP A 143 5.65 13.10 6.23
CA TRP A 143 4.49 12.56 5.49
C TRP A 143 3.33 12.17 6.40
N ARG A 144 3.60 11.62 7.59
CA ARG A 144 2.55 11.34 8.60
C ARG A 144 1.83 12.62 9.01
N TYR A 145 2.59 13.70 9.26
CA TYR A 145 2.02 14.99 9.60
C TYR A 145 1.21 15.57 8.44
N GLN A 146 1.78 15.61 7.23
CA GLN A 146 1.11 16.09 6.02
C GLN A 146 -0.21 15.33 5.77
N PHE A 147 -0.19 14.00 5.89
CA PHE A 147 -1.37 13.18 5.73
C PHE A 147 -2.44 13.48 6.78
N ALA A 148 -2.06 13.53 8.06
CA ALA A 148 -2.98 13.83 9.14
C ALA A 148 -3.58 15.24 9.00
N ALA A 149 -2.75 16.25 8.72
CA ALA A 149 -3.21 17.62 8.50
C ALA A 149 -4.17 17.70 7.30
N TYR A 150 -3.84 17.02 6.19
CA TYR A 150 -4.73 16.96 5.03
C TYR A 150 -6.06 16.26 5.37
N TRP A 151 -6.01 15.18 6.15
CA TRP A 151 -7.21 14.49 6.65
C TRP A 151 -8.10 15.44 7.45
N TYR A 152 -7.56 16.11 8.47
CA TYR A 152 -8.33 17.07 9.29
C TYR A 152 -8.91 18.21 8.45
N ASN A 153 -8.12 18.73 7.50
CA ASN A 153 -8.55 19.84 6.64
C ASN A 153 -9.61 19.44 5.60
N THR A 154 -9.92 18.15 5.44
CA THR A 154 -11.05 17.75 4.60
C THR A 154 -12.39 18.22 5.14
N ALA A 155 -12.50 18.56 6.43
CA ALA A 155 -13.70 19.15 7.02
C ALA A 155 -14.23 20.34 6.21
N ALA A 156 -13.34 21.18 5.69
CA ALA A 156 -13.68 22.35 4.85
C ALA A 156 -14.26 21.99 3.46
N LYS A 157 -14.19 20.72 3.06
CA LYS A 157 -14.72 20.21 1.78
C LYS A 157 -15.94 19.31 1.96
N THR A 158 -16.20 18.83 3.17
CA THR A 158 -17.38 18.00 3.46
C THR A 158 -18.61 18.85 3.71
N GLY A 159 -19.80 18.30 3.49
CA GLY A 159 -21.07 18.94 3.87
C GLY A 159 -21.38 18.90 5.38
N THR A 160 -20.49 18.36 6.22
CA THR A 160 -20.77 18.08 7.64
C THR A 160 -19.87 18.82 8.63
N ASP A 161 -18.98 19.69 8.15
CA ASP A 161 -17.94 20.37 8.95
C ASP A 161 -17.03 19.41 9.75
N ARG A 162 -17.01 18.12 9.38
CA ARG A 162 -16.17 17.09 10.00
C ARG A 162 -15.21 16.53 8.98
N PRO A 163 -13.99 16.14 9.39
CA PRO A 163 -13.11 15.39 8.52
C PRO A 163 -13.82 14.14 7.99
N ILE A 164 -13.37 13.71 6.82
CA ILE A 164 -13.66 12.38 6.26
C ILE A 164 -13.53 11.26 7.31
N ASP A 165 -14.36 10.23 7.16
CA ASP A 165 -14.44 9.12 8.12
C ASP A 165 -13.55 7.92 7.75
N ALA A 166 -13.42 7.54 6.47
CA ALA A 166 -12.41 6.57 6.03
C ALA A 166 -12.03 6.67 4.54
N LEU A 167 -10.98 5.96 4.12
CA LEU A 167 -10.49 5.89 2.74
C LEU A 167 -10.83 4.55 2.08
N ILE A 168 -11.35 4.62 0.85
CA ILE A 168 -11.54 3.54 -0.11
C ILE A 168 -10.52 3.69 -1.25
N CYS A 169 -9.54 2.80 -1.26
CA CYS A 169 -8.47 2.83 -2.25
C CYS A 169 -8.34 1.45 -2.91
N PRO A 170 -7.69 1.37 -4.09
CA PRO A 170 -7.24 0.08 -4.60
C PRO A 170 -6.39 -0.62 -3.54
N CYS A 171 -6.65 -1.90 -3.28
CA CYS A 171 -5.76 -2.70 -2.43
C CYS A 171 -4.57 -3.24 -3.22
N ALA A 172 -4.74 -3.57 -4.50
CA ALA A 172 -3.70 -4.06 -5.39
C ALA A 172 -3.78 -3.36 -6.75
N PRO A 173 -2.71 -3.37 -7.56
CA PRO A 173 -2.76 -2.84 -8.93
C PRO A 173 -3.41 -3.82 -9.93
N SER A 174 -3.45 -5.12 -9.64
CA SER A 174 -4.00 -6.16 -10.52
C SER A 174 -4.91 -7.12 -9.77
N ALA A 175 -5.90 -7.67 -10.47
CA ALA A 175 -6.82 -8.66 -9.92
C ALA A 175 -6.14 -10.01 -9.64
N ARG A 176 -5.05 -10.32 -10.37
CA ARG A 176 -4.24 -11.52 -10.16
C ARG A 176 -2.80 -11.31 -10.63
N PHE A 177 -1.87 -12.06 -10.05
CA PHE A 177 -0.48 -12.08 -10.48
C PHE A 177 -0.08 -13.52 -10.84
N PRO A 178 0.67 -13.72 -11.94
CA PRO A 178 1.35 -14.99 -12.18
C PRO A 178 2.30 -15.32 -11.03
N HIS A 179 2.55 -16.61 -10.79
CA HIS A 179 3.56 -17.02 -9.83
C HIS A 179 4.93 -16.47 -10.27
N GLY A 180 5.70 -15.94 -9.31
CA GLY A 180 7.02 -15.36 -9.58
C GLY A 180 7.01 -13.92 -10.13
N HIS A 181 5.85 -13.32 -10.35
CA HIS A 181 5.77 -11.94 -10.84
C HIS A 181 5.89 -10.92 -9.70
N PRO A 182 6.74 -9.87 -9.85
CA PRO A 182 6.82 -8.79 -8.88
C PRO A 182 5.54 -7.97 -8.84
N VAL A 183 5.00 -7.85 -7.64
CA VAL A 183 3.80 -7.08 -7.33
C VAL A 183 4.19 -5.66 -6.92
N TRP A 184 3.50 -4.64 -7.42
CA TRP A 184 3.65 -3.31 -6.86
C TRP A 184 3.00 -3.21 -5.47
N TRP A 185 3.82 -2.93 -4.45
CA TRP A 185 3.38 -2.90 -3.05
C TRP A 185 2.86 -1.55 -2.57
N GLY A 186 2.98 -0.48 -3.38
CA GLY A 186 2.66 0.88 -2.94
C GLY A 186 1.24 1.07 -2.41
N TYR A 187 0.28 0.31 -2.93
CA TYR A 187 -1.11 0.34 -2.44
C TYR A 187 -1.28 -0.18 -1.01
N PHE A 188 -0.37 -1.04 -0.54
CA PHE A 188 -0.38 -1.58 0.81
C PHE A 188 0.63 -0.87 1.72
N SER A 189 1.83 -0.59 1.18
CA SER A 189 2.98 -0.09 1.93
C SER A 189 2.77 1.33 2.45
N LEU A 190 1.99 2.14 1.74
CA LEU A 190 1.60 3.49 2.17
C LEU A 190 0.98 3.47 3.58
N TRP A 191 0.11 2.51 3.86
CA TRP A 191 -0.54 2.39 5.16
C TRP A 191 0.41 1.85 6.25
N ASN A 192 1.51 1.18 5.87
CA ASN A 192 2.53 0.76 6.81
C ASN A 192 3.42 1.93 7.24
N ILE A 193 3.86 2.76 6.29
CA ILE A 193 4.72 3.90 6.61
C ILE A 193 3.96 4.99 7.36
N LEU A 194 2.68 5.24 7.02
CA LEU A 194 1.81 6.17 7.73
C LEU A 194 1.27 5.62 9.07
N ASP A 195 1.29 4.29 9.24
CA ASP A 195 0.74 3.56 10.39
C ASP A 195 -0.77 3.74 10.64
N TYR A 196 -1.52 3.95 9.56
CA TYR A 196 -2.99 3.96 9.61
C TYR A 196 -3.54 2.53 9.54
N PRO A 197 -4.65 2.24 10.24
CA PRO A 197 -5.33 0.97 10.12
C PRO A 197 -5.97 0.83 8.72
N SER A 198 -5.99 -0.39 8.19
CA SER A 198 -6.61 -0.67 6.90
C SER A 198 -7.33 -2.01 6.87
N VAL A 199 -8.34 -2.12 6.01
CA VAL A 199 -9.12 -3.35 5.82
C VAL A 199 -9.35 -3.59 4.34
N ILE A 200 -9.29 -4.86 3.94
CA ILE A 200 -9.62 -5.29 2.58
C ILE A 200 -10.97 -6.00 2.65
N LEU A 201 -11.91 -5.55 1.83
CA LEU A 201 -13.27 -6.10 1.76
C LEU A 201 -13.50 -6.77 0.41
N PRO A 202 -13.79 -8.09 0.37
CA PRO A 202 -14.16 -8.76 -0.87
C PRO A 202 -15.51 -8.26 -1.40
N LEU A 203 -15.53 -7.85 -2.67
CA LEU A 203 -16.75 -7.47 -3.37
C LEU A 203 -17.42 -8.72 -3.95
N LYS A 204 -18.35 -9.34 -3.21
CA LYS A 204 -18.97 -10.64 -3.56
C LYS A 204 -19.59 -10.71 -4.97
N ARG A 205 -20.09 -9.59 -5.49
CA ARG A 205 -20.78 -9.51 -6.79
C ARG A 205 -19.88 -9.00 -7.92
N MET A 206 -18.63 -8.65 -7.62
CA MET A 206 -17.67 -8.17 -8.61
C MET A 206 -16.88 -9.36 -9.15
N LYS A 207 -16.82 -9.47 -10.49
CA LYS A 207 -15.93 -10.36 -11.22
C LYS A 207 -15.29 -9.58 -12.36
N ALA A 208 -14.07 -9.95 -12.75
CA ALA A 208 -13.46 -9.42 -13.97
C ALA A 208 -14.31 -9.83 -15.19
N ASP A 209 -14.54 -8.89 -16.09
CA ASP A 209 -15.46 -9.00 -17.22
C ASP A 209 -14.81 -8.36 -18.45
N PRO A 210 -14.39 -9.12 -19.47
CA PRO A 210 -13.64 -8.60 -20.62
C PRO A 210 -14.34 -7.47 -21.37
N ASP A 211 -15.68 -7.46 -21.40
CA ASP A 211 -16.45 -6.44 -22.11
C ASP A 211 -16.50 -5.12 -21.31
N LYS A 212 -16.45 -5.20 -19.98
CA LYS A 212 -16.48 -4.03 -19.08
C LYS A 212 -15.09 -3.56 -18.65
N ASP A 213 -14.10 -4.44 -18.78
CA ASP A 213 -12.72 -4.27 -18.32
C ASP A 213 -11.74 -4.29 -19.50
N ALA A 214 -12.15 -3.72 -20.64
CA ALA A 214 -11.32 -3.63 -21.83
C ALA A 214 -9.99 -2.93 -21.53
N LYS A 215 -8.90 -3.47 -22.09
CA LYS A 215 -7.57 -2.87 -21.98
C LYS A 215 -7.59 -1.51 -22.66
N ASP A 216 -7.10 -0.50 -21.95
CA ASP A 216 -6.85 0.80 -22.57
C ASP A 216 -5.59 0.71 -23.45
N LEU A 217 -5.79 0.79 -24.77
CA LEU A 217 -4.70 0.71 -25.75
C LEU A 217 -3.90 2.02 -25.85
N ASN A 218 -4.41 3.12 -25.29
CA ASN A 218 -3.72 4.40 -25.23
C ASN A 218 -3.02 4.64 -23.90
N TYR A 219 -3.08 3.67 -22.98
CA TYR A 219 -2.42 3.78 -21.69
C TYR A 219 -0.91 3.87 -21.85
N VAL A 220 -0.33 4.96 -21.33
CA VAL A 220 1.11 5.17 -21.26
C VAL A 220 1.53 4.96 -19.80
N PRO A 221 2.35 3.92 -19.50
CA PRO A 221 2.87 3.73 -18.17
C PRO A 221 3.70 4.93 -17.70
N LYS A 222 3.69 5.19 -16.40
CA LYS A 222 4.50 6.26 -15.80
C LYS A 222 5.98 5.88 -15.82
N ASP A 223 6.86 6.85 -16.10
CA ASP A 223 8.32 6.68 -16.22
C ASP A 223 9.03 6.22 -14.93
N ASN A 224 8.30 6.08 -13.83
CA ASN A 224 8.88 5.81 -12.51
C ASN A 224 9.15 4.32 -12.23
N ILE A 225 8.81 3.40 -13.14
CA ILE A 225 9.07 1.96 -12.97
C ILE A 225 9.97 1.49 -14.12
N ARG A 226 11.10 0.84 -13.79
CA ARG A 226 11.87 0.03 -14.76
C ARG A 226 10.99 -1.13 -15.24
N GLN A 227 10.29 -0.93 -16.35
CA GLN A 227 9.40 -1.94 -16.99
C GLN A 227 10.13 -2.83 -18.00
N ASP A 228 11.38 -2.49 -18.30
CA ASP A 228 12.20 -3.02 -19.39
C ASP A 228 12.49 -4.53 -19.30
N GLU A 229 12.27 -5.16 -18.14
CA GLU A 229 12.57 -6.59 -17.94
C GLU A 229 11.34 -7.48 -17.65
N LEU A 230 10.14 -6.92 -17.54
CA LEU A 230 8.93 -7.65 -17.15
C LEU A 230 7.85 -7.45 -18.19
N GLY A 231 7.92 -8.26 -19.25
CA GLY A 231 7.19 -8.12 -20.51
C GLY A 231 5.75 -7.58 -20.41
N ASN A 232 5.34 -6.89 -21.47
CA ASN A 232 4.04 -6.23 -21.63
C ASN A 232 2.85 -7.11 -21.21
N TRP A 233 2.27 -6.84 -20.03
CA TRP A 233 0.98 -7.39 -19.59
C TRP A 233 -0.04 -6.26 -19.42
#